data_AF-A0A537FIK5-F1
#
_entry.id   AF-A0A537FIK5-F1
#
_cell.length_a   1.000
_cell.length_b   1.000
_cell.length_c   1.000
_cell.angle_alpha   90.00
_cell.angle_beta   90.00
_cell.angle_gamma   90.00
#
_symmetry.space_group_name_H-M   'P 1'
#
loop_
_entity.id
_entity.type
_entity.pdbx_description
1 polymer ?
#
loop_
_entity_poly.entity_id
_entity_poly.type
_entity_poly.pdbx_seq_one_letter_code
_entity_poly.pdbx_strand_id
1 'polypeptide(L)'
;MAEGHCIMNLCMAATYDPDPAAPNGFRLPFNLETGEVLPERWRQWQRHDPVRLVERYKRNLRSLRGIYIDCGWRDQFHIHYGSRILSQRLHEAGIAHTYQEFDDDHSDIDYRMDVSLPFLYRALKP
;
A
#
# COMPACT_ATOMS: atom_id res chain seq x y z
N MET A 1 13.10 -0.79 17.49
CA MET A 1 11.99 -1.21 16.59
C MET A 1 10.69 -0.45 16.87
N ALA A 2 10.19 -0.41 18.11
CA ALA A 2 8.92 0.27 18.44
C ALA A 2 8.87 1.77 18.08
N GLU A 3 9.94 2.53 18.36
CA GLU A 3 10.03 3.95 18.01
C GLU A 3 9.96 4.20 16.49
N GLY A 4 10.61 3.32 15.70
CA GLY A 4 10.55 3.37 14.24
C GLY A 4 9.12 3.17 13.71
N HIS A 5 8.41 2.17 14.22
CA HIS A 5 7.01 1.94 13.86
C HIS A 5 6.09 3.09 14.29
N CYS A 6 6.38 3.73 15.44
CA CYS A 6 5.66 4.92 15.88
C CYS A 6 5.84 6.05 14.87
N ILE A 7 7.08 6.38 14.49
CA ILE A 7 7.36 7.42 13.50
C ILE A 7 6.71 7.10 12.15
N MET A 8 6.77 5.85 11.68
CA MET A 8 6.08 5.43 10.45
C MET A 8 4.58 5.71 10.52
N ASN A 9 3.92 5.38 11.63
CA ASN A 9 2.49 5.64 11.83
C ASN A 9 2.18 7.14 11.85
N LEU A 10 3.01 7.97 12.50
CA LEU A 10 2.85 9.42 12.51
C LEU A 10 3.00 10.01 11.09
N CYS A 11 4.00 9.57 10.32
CA CYS A 11 4.20 10.00 8.94
C CYS A 11 3.03 9.62 8.02
N MET A 12 2.49 8.40 8.19
CA MET A 12 1.27 7.98 7.49
C MET A 12 0.08 8.86 7.88
N ALA A 13 -0.12 9.13 9.18
CA ALA A 13 -1.19 10.00 9.68
C ALA A 13 -1.12 11.42 9.10
N ALA A 14 0.08 11.99 9.06
CA ALA A 14 0.35 13.31 8.47
C ALA A 14 -0.08 13.40 6.99
N THR A 15 -0.03 12.28 6.26
CA THR A 15 -0.40 12.23 4.85
C THR A 15 -1.88 11.85 4.64
N TYR A 16 -2.40 10.91 5.43
CA TYR A 16 -3.72 10.31 5.21
C TYR A 16 -4.86 11.02 5.95
N ASP A 17 -4.59 11.76 7.02
CA ASP A 17 -5.59 12.55 7.75
C ASP A 17 -4.99 13.89 8.24
N PRO A 18 -4.57 14.77 7.31
CA PRO A 18 -4.08 16.11 7.63
C PRO A 18 -5.22 16.99 8.16
N ASP A 19 -4.94 17.74 9.24
CA ASP A 19 -5.87 18.64 9.89
C ASP A 19 -5.10 19.81 10.53
N PRO A 20 -5.09 21.00 9.91
CA PRO A 20 -4.39 22.18 10.44
C PRO A 20 -4.86 22.63 11.82
N ALA A 21 -6.06 22.22 12.27
CA ALA A 21 -6.56 22.51 13.61
C ALA A 21 -6.11 21.47 14.66
N ALA A 22 -5.40 20.42 14.26
CA ALA A 22 -4.79 19.47 15.19
C ALA A 22 -3.46 20.01 15.73
N PRO A 23 -3.06 19.65 16.97
CA PRO A 23 -1.80 20.12 17.56
C PRO A 23 -0.55 19.87 16.69
N ASN A 24 -0.51 18.73 15.99
CA ASN A 24 0.60 18.35 15.11
C ASN A 24 0.26 18.50 13.62
N GLY A 25 -0.87 19.13 13.28
CA GLY A 25 -1.33 19.31 11.90
C GLY A 25 -1.96 18.06 11.25
N PHE A 26 -2.20 16.98 12.01
CA PHE A 26 -2.87 15.76 11.55
C PHE A 26 -3.54 14.99 12.70
N ARG A 27 -4.37 14.00 12.35
CA ARG A 27 -5.08 13.14 13.30
C ARG A 27 -4.63 11.68 13.16
N LEU A 28 -4.57 10.99 14.29
CA LEU A 28 -4.32 9.56 14.34
C LEU A 28 -5.65 8.79 14.30
N PRO A 29 -5.69 7.59 13.70
CA PRO A 29 -6.93 6.85 13.54
C PRO A 29 -7.29 5.99 14.76
N PHE A 30 -6.59 6.17 15.88
CA PHE A 30 -6.78 5.41 17.11
C PHE A 30 -6.83 6.33 18.32
N ASN A 31 -7.51 5.89 19.37
CA ASN A 31 -7.32 6.44 20.71
C ASN A 31 -5.90 6.08 21.19
N LEU A 32 -5.13 7.08 21.64
CA LEU A 32 -3.71 6.89 22.00
C LEU A 32 -3.49 6.20 23.35
N GLU A 33 -4.52 6.12 24.18
CA GLU A 33 -4.48 5.41 25.46
C GLU A 33 -5.03 3.99 25.33
N THR A 34 -6.16 3.81 24.65
CA THR A 34 -6.84 2.50 24.57
C THR A 34 -6.49 1.69 23.33
N GLY A 35 -5.96 2.33 22.28
CA GLY A 35 -5.71 1.70 20.99
C GLY A 35 -6.96 1.43 20.15
N GLU A 36 -8.15 1.82 20.62
CA GLU A 36 -9.40 1.64 19.88
C GLU A 36 -9.42 2.46 18.60
N VAL A 37 -9.90 1.86 17.51
CA VAL A 37 -10.04 2.53 16.21
C VAL A 37 -11.11 3.61 16.30
N LEU A 38 -10.77 4.82 15.86
CA LEU A 38 -11.70 5.93 15.68
C LEU A 38 -12.32 5.83 14.28
N PRO A 39 -13.59 5.40 14.13
CA PRO A 39 -14.13 5.01 12.83
C PRO A 39 -14.11 6.14 11.79
N GLU A 40 -14.32 7.39 12.22
CA GLU A 40 -14.29 8.57 11.36
C GLU A 40 -12.91 8.92 10.83
N ARG A 41 -11.86 8.68 11.62
CA ARG A 41 -10.47 8.88 11.24
C ARG A 41 -9.96 7.73 10.40
N TRP A 42 -10.31 6.50 10.77
CA TRP A 42 -10.02 5.31 9.96
C TRP A 42 -10.66 5.38 8.57
N ARG A 43 -11.81 6.03 8.41
CA ARG A 43 -12.39 6.31 7.09
C ARG A 43 -11.50 7.20 6.22
N GLN A 44 -10.73 8.14 6.79
CA GLN A 44 -9.79 8.93 6.00
C GLN A 44 -8.65 8.07 5.47
N TRP A 45 -8.07 7.23 6.32
CA TRP A 45 -7.03 6.27 5.94
C TRP A 45 -7.50 5.33 4.82
N GLN A 46 -8.72 4.79 4.94
CA GLN A 46 -9.29 3.90 3.92
C GLN A 46 -9.55 4.58 2.56
N ARG A 47 -9.54 5.92 2.47
CA ARG A 47 -9.59 6.62 1.16
C ARG A 47 -8.28 6.46 0.38
N HIS A 48 -7.19 6.11 1.06
CA HIS A 48 -5.87 5.91 0.48
C HIS A 48 -5.52 4.43 0.29
N ASP A 49 -6.38 3.51 0.75
CA ASP A 49 -6.19 2.06 0.63
C ASP A 49 -6.22 1.60 -0.83
N PRO A 50 -5.09 1.08 -1.39
CA PRO A 50 -5.01 0.64 -2.78
C PRO A 50 -6.09 -0.38 -3.17
N VAL A 51 -6.50 -1.26 -2.25
CA VAL A 51 -7.54 -2.27 -2.50
C VAL A 51 -8.87 -1.60 -2.82
N ARG A 52 -9.23 -0.56 -2.04
CA ARG A 52 -10.46 0.21 -2.24
C ARG A 52 -10.37 1.12 -3.47
N LEU A 53 -9.16 1.58 -3.78
CA LEU A 53 -8.90 2.48 -4.90
C LEU A 53 -9.02 1.82 -6.28
N VAL A 54 -8.91 0.48 -6.37
CA VAL A 54 -9.10 -0.25 -7.65
C VAL A 54 -10.43 0.11 -8.29
N GLU A 55 -11.54 0.06 -7.53
CA GLU A 55 -12.88 0.34 -8.05
C GLU A 55 -13.00 1.77 -8.59
N ARG A 56 -12.49 2.73 -7.82
CA ARG A 56 -12.56 4.16 -8.15
C ARG A 56 -11.74 4.51 -9.39
N TYR A 57 -10.58 3.88 -9.56
CA TYR A 57 -9.60 4.24 -10.59
C TYR A 57 -9.47 3.20 -11.71
N LYS A 58 -10.46 2.32 -11.90
CA LYS A 58 -10.45 1.28 -12.95
C LYS A 58 -9.99 1.79 -14.30
N ARG A 59 -10.53 2.92 -14.77
CA ARG A 59 -10.19 3.50 -16.08
C ARG A 59 -8.72 3.91 -16.16
N ASN A 60 -8.21 4.59 -15.13
CA ASN A 60 -6.82 5.03 -15.05
C ASN A 60 -5.89 3.81 -14.98
N LEU A 61 -6.21 2.82 -14.15
CA LEU A 61 -5.42 1.61 -14.01
C LEU A 61 -5.36 0.81 -15.32
N ARG A 62 -6.47 0.71 -16.07
CA ARG A 62 -6.49 0.09 -17.41
C ARG A 62 -5.65 0.83 -18.45
N SER A 63 -5.40 2.12 -18.26
CA SER A 63 -4.58 2.91 -19.18
C SER A 63 -3.07 2.78 -18.93
N LEU A 64 -2.68 2.16 -17.80
CA LEU A 64 -1.27 1.92 -17.50
C LEU A 64 -0.69 0.86 -18.44
N ARG A 65 0.56 1.06 -18.86
CA ARG A 65 1.28 0.10 -19.71
C ARG A 65 1.70 -1.17 -18.98
N GLY A 66 1.72 -1.14 -17.65
CA GLY A 66 2.00 -2.30 -16.81
C GLY A 66 1.81 -1.99 -15.34
N ILE A 67 1.40 -3.00 -14.57
CA ILE A 67 1.32 -2.98 -13.12
C ILE A 67 2.06 -4.23 -12.63
N TYR A 68 3.05 -4.04 -11.77
CA TYR A 68 3.84 -5.10 -11.17
C TYR A 68 3.78 -4.97 -9.65
N ILE A 69 3.43 -6.06 -8.98
CA ILE A 69 3.29 -6.14 -7.53
C ILE A 69 4.08 -7.37 -7.09
N ASP A 70 5.05 -7.20 -6.19
CA ASP A 70 5.62 -8.32 -5.47
C ASP A 70 5.89 -7.98 -4.00
N CYS A 71 5.95 -9.02 -3.18
CA CYS A 71 6.21 -8.91 -1.74
C CYS A 71 6.74 -10.24 -1.19
N GLY A 72 7.51 -10.17 -0.10
CA GLY A 72 7.91 -11.37 0.64
C GLY A 72 6.72 -12.06 1.31
N TRP A 73 6.65 -13.40 1.28
CA TRP A 73 5.57 -14.11 1.98
C TRP A 73 5.77 -14.17 3.51
N ARG A 74 6.96 -13.81 4.00
CA ARG A 74 7.32 -13.71 5.43
C ARG A 74 7.43 -12.25 5.91
N ASP A 75 6.85 -11.31 5.15
CA ASP A 75 6.86 -9.88 5.44
C ASP A 75 6.40 -9.55 6.86
N GLN A 76 7.27 -8.86 7.61
CA GLN A 76 7.08 -8.48 9.02
C GLN A 76 6.00 -7.42 9.25
N PHE A 77 5.52 -6.75 8.20
CA PHE A 77 4.39 -5.82 8.22
C PHE A 77 3.11 -6.46 7.68
N HIS A 78 3.16 -7.73 7.29
CA HIS A 78 2.05 -8.50 6.74
C HIS A 78 1.44 -7.91 5.46
N ILE A 79 2.24 -7.18 4.66
CA ILE A 79 1.74 -6.52 3.44
C ILE A 79 1.20 -7.52 2.42
N HIS A 80 1.70 -8.76 2.43
CA HIS A 80 1.32 -9.81 1.49
C HIS A 80 -0.19 -10.10 1.51
N TYR A 81 -0.88 -9.97 2.65
CA TYR A 81 -2.34 -10.11 2.67
C TYR A 81 -3.03 -9.00 1.88
N GLY A 82 -2.58 -7.74 2.05
CA GLY A 82 -3.07 -6.61 1.27
C GLY A 82 -2.78 -6.78 -0.22
N SER A 83 -1.57 -7.22 -0.57
CA SER A 83 -1.15 -7.46 -1.96
C SER A 83 -1.97 -8.57 -2.64
N ARG A 84 -2.28 -9.68 -1.94
CA ARG A 84 -3.18 -10.74 -2.44
C ARG A 84 -4.57 -10.18 -2.76
N ILE A 85 -5.15 -9.42 -1.82
CA ILE A 85 -6.48 -8.81 -2.01
C ILE A 85 -6.43 -7.80 -3.17
N LEU A 86 -5.38 -6.99 -3.28
CA LEU A 86 -5.19 -6.04 -4.37
C LEU A 86 -5.12 -6.74 -5.72
N SER A 87 -4.31 -7.79 -5.85
CA SER A 87 -4.21 -8.60 -7.06
C SER A 87 -5.57 -9.21 -7.43
N GLN A 88 -6.30 -9.75 -6.45
CA GLN A 88 -7.65 -10.28 -6.67
C GLN A 88 -8.60 -9.19 -7.19
N ARG A 89 -8.62 -7.99 -6.60
CA ARG A 89 -9.47 -6.88 -7.05
C ARG A 89 -9.11 -6.40 -8.46
N LEU A 90 -7.82 -6.33 -8.78
CA LEU A 90 -7.37 -5.99 -10.14
C LEU A 90 -7.82 -7.06 -11.15
N HIS A 91 -7.73 -8.34 -10.79
CA HIS A 91 -8.21 -9.45 -11.60
C HIS A 91 -9.73 -9.36 -11.84
N GLU A 92 -10.53 -9.21 -10.79
CA GLU A 92 -11.99 -9.04 -10.87
C GLU A 92 -12.39 -7.82 -11.70
N ALA A 93 -11.59 -6.75 -11.67
CA ALA A 93 -11.78 -5.56 -12.48
C ALA A 93 -11.28 -5.70 -13.94
N GLY A 94 -10.72 -6.85 -14.33
CA GLY A 94 -10.16 -7.07 -15.68
C GLY A 94 -8.98 -6.15 -15.98
N ILE A 95 -8.16 -5.85 -14.98
CA ILE A 95 -6.95 -5.02 -15.11
C ILE A 95 -5.73 -5.94 -15.20
N ALA A 96 -5.01 -5.86 -16.32
CA ALA A 96 -3.78 -6.60 -16.53
C ALA A 96 -2.71 -6.17 -15.51
N HIS A 97 -2.17 -7.14 -14.77
CA HIS A 97 -1.12 -6.93 -13.77
C HIS A 97 -0.32 -8.22 -13.56
N THR A 98 0.86 -8.10 -12.97
CA THR A 98 1.66 -9.23 -12.50
C THR A 98 1.73 -9.16 -10.98
N TYR A 99 1.49 -10.31 -10.33
CA TYR A 99 1.63 -10.48 -8.89
C TYR A 99 2.56 -11.66 -8.59
N GLN A 100 3.52 -11.47 -7.68
CA GLN A 100 4.44 -12.51 -7.24
C GLN A 100 4.68 -12.43 -5.73
N GLU A 101 4.87 -13.58 -5.10
CA GLU A 101 5.42 -13.67 -3.76
C GLU A 101 6.78 -14.38 -3.83
N PHE A 102 7.71 -14.03 -2.95
CA PHE A 102 9.04 -14.62 -2.89
C PHE A 102 9.43 -14.98 -1.46
N ASP A 103 10.35 -15.93 -1.32
CA ASP A 103 10.76 -16.52 -0.05
C ASP A 103 11.65 -15.62 0.80
N ASP A 104 11.10 -14.50 1.27
CA ASP A 104 11.81 -13.49 2.06
C ASP A 104 10.84 -12.55 2.81
N ASP A 105 11.38 -11.50 3.43
CA ASP A 105 10.65 -10.45 4.16
C ASP A 105 10.54 -9.10 3.38
N HIS A 106 10.36 -7.98 4.08
CA HIS A 106 10.20 -6.63 3.51
C HIS A 106 11.52 -5.88 3.26
N SER A 107 12.63 -6.35 3.84
CA SER A 107 13.88 -5.60 3.98
C SER A 107 15.00 -6.19 3.13
N ASP A 108 15.92 -5.35 2.67
CA ASP A 108 17.14 -5.77 1.96
C ASP A 108 16.89 -6.64 0.71
N ILE A 109 15.74 -6.43 0.05
CA ILE A 109 15.26 -7.20 -1.11
C ILE A 109 15.71 -6.65 -2.47
N ASP A 110 16.81 -5.90 -2.53
CA ASP A 110 17.26 -5.20 -3.75
C ASP A 110 17.43 -6.14 -4.96
N TYR A 111 17.75 -7.41 -4.72
CA TYR A 111 17.82 -8.45 -5.75
C TYR A 111 16.51 -8.64 -6.53
N ARG A 112 15.36 -8.21 -5.98
CA ARG A 112 14.06 -8.23 -6.68
C ARG A 112 14.00 -7.22 -7.82
N MET A 113 14.87 -6.21 -7.83
CA MET A 113 14.98 -5.27 -8.96
C MET A 113 15.41 -5.96 -10.25
N ASP A 114 16.17 -7.05 -10.18
CA ASP A 114 16.53 -7.86 -11.35
C ASP A 114 15.31 -8.54 -12.02
N VAL A 115 14.17 -8.58 -11.32
CA VAL A 115 12.89 -9.09 -11.83
C VAL A 115 11.96 -7.96 -12.24
N SER A 116 11.79 -6.95 -11.39
CA SER A 116 10.82 -5.87 -11.62
C SER A 116 11.28 -4.88 -12.69
N LEU A 117 12.58 -4.53 -12.76
CA LEU A 117 13.08 -3.57 -13.76
C LEU A 117 12.96 -4.10 -15.21
N PRO A 118 13.29 -5.37 -15.53
CA PRO A 118 13.04 -5.91 -16.87
C PRO A 118 11.55 -5.95 -17.25
N PHE A 119 10.65 -6.19 -16.29
CA PHE A 119 9.21 -6.06 -16.53
C PHE A 119 8.86 -4.62 -16.94
N LEU A 120 9.26 -3.64 -16.14
CA LEU A 120 8.97 -2.23 -16.40
C LEU A 120 9.58 -1.76 -17.73
N TYR A 121 10.82 -2.15 -18.03
CA TYR A 121 11.47 -1.82 -19.30
C TYR A 121 10.67 -2.34 -20.50
N ARG A 122 10.20 -3.59 -20.47
CA ARG A 122 9.37 -4.16 -21.54
C ARG A 122 8.02 -3.44 -21.67
N ALA A 123 7.39 -3.08 -20.55
CA ALA A 123 6.11 -2.38 -20.55
C ALA A 123 6.22 -0.93 -21.08
N LEU A 124 7.35 -0.26 -20.84
CA LEU A 124 7.55 1.14 -21.23
C LEU A 124 8.17 1.32 -22.61
N LYS A 125 8.73 0.25 -23.20
CA LYS A 125 9.33 0.27 -24.54
C LYS A 125 8.30 0.78 -25.57
N PRO A 126 8.66 1.76 -26.43
CA PRO A 126 7.80 2.26 -27.49
C PRO A 126 7.37 1.19 -28.48
#